data_AF-A0A355S3B4-F1
#
_entry.id   AF-A0A355S3B4-F1
#
_cell.length_a   1.000
_cell.length_b   1.000
_cell.length_c   1.000
_cell.angle_alpha   90.00
_cell.angle_beta   90.00
_cell.angle_gamma   90.00
#
_symmetry.space_group_name_H-M   'P 1'
#
loop_
_entity.id
_entity.type
_entity.pdbx_description
1 polymer ?
#
loop_
_entity_poly.entity_id
_entity_poly.type
_entity_poly.pdbx_seq_one_letter_code
_entity_poly.pdbx_strand_id
1 'polypeptide(L)'
;GRTPYVIGAMKYAKQTGCQVVCVTMNPESEMAKLADYPISVVVGPEVIMGSTRMKAGTAQKMVLNMLTTASMIKLGKVYSNLMVDLKTSNEKLIARAKRIVMLATG
;
A
#
# COMPACT_ATOMS: atom_id res chain seq x y z
N GLY A 1 8.17 -13.93 -4.57
CA GLY A 1 7.69 -13.19 -5.74
C GLY A 1 8.14 -13.84 -7.02
N ARG A 2 7.45 -14.90 -7.45
CA ARG A 2 7.77 -15.62 -8.70
C ARG A 2 6.53 -15.86 -9.58
N THR A 3 5.43 -15.16 -9.28
CA THR A 3 4.13 -15.41 -9.92
C THR A 3 4.20 -14.95 -11.38
N PRO A 4 4.04 -15.85 -12.38
CA PRO A 4 4.28 -15.51 -13.78
C PRO A 4 3.43 -14.35 -14.30
N TYR A 5 2.16 -14.29 -13.89
CA TYR A 5 1.26 -13.18 -14.24
C TYR A 5 1.83 -11.81 -13.83
N VAL A 6 2.32 -11.70 -12.59
CA VAL A 6 2.87 -10.45 -12.05
C VAL A 6 4.17 -10.09 -12.74
N ILE A 7 5.04 -11.07 -13.00
CA ILE A 7 6.29 -10.86 -13.74
C ILE A 7 6.01 -10.36 -15.16
N GLY A 8 5.03 -10.94 -15.86
CA GLY A 8 4.60 -10.48 -17.18
C GLY A 8 4.16 -9.02 -17.16
N ALA A 9 3.31 -8.65 -16.20
CA ALA A 9 2.86 -7.26 -16.02
C ALA A 9 4.03 -6.31 -15.72
N MET A 10 4.98 -6.73 -14.87
CA MET A 10 6.17 -5.93 -14.54
C MET A 10 7.06 -5.73 -15.77
N LYS A 11 7.32 -6.78 -16.57
CA LYS A 11 8.11 -6.67 -17.80
C LYS A 11 7.47 -5.70 -18.78
N TYR A 12 6.16 -5.80 -18.96
CA TYR A 12 5.42 -4.87 -19.82
C TYR A 12 5.49 -3.43 -19.31
N ALA A 13 5.27 -3.19 -18.02
CA ALA A 13 5.39 -1.86 -17.42
C ALA A 13 6.79 -1.23 -17.62
N LYS A 14 7.86 -2.03 -17.53
CA LYS A 14 9.21 -1.54 -17.86
C LYS A 14 9.36 -1.20 -19.35
N GLN A 15 8.80 -2.01 -20.24
CA GLN A 15 8.82 -1.74 -21.68
C GLN A 15 8.08 -0.45 -22.04
N THR A 16 7.04 -0.08 -21.29
CA THR A 16 6.31 1.19 -21.47
C THR A 16 6.99 2.38 -20.78
N GLY A 17 8.14 2.18 -20.13
CA GLY A 17 8.87 3.24 -19.42
C GLY A 17 8.31 3.60 -18.05
N CYS A 18 7.40 2.80 -17.49
CA CYS A 18 6.90 3.01 -16.13
C CYS A 18 7.92 2.53 -15.10
N GLN A 19 8.01 3.24 -13.97
CA GLN A 19 8.71 2.72 -12.80
C GLN A 19 7.93 1.54 -12.20
N VAL A 20 8.65 0.50 -11.81
CA VAL A 20 8.09 -0.72 -11.26
C VAL A 20 8.52 -0.88 -9.80
N VAL A 21 7.53 -0.86 -8.91
CA VAL A 21 7.68 -1.22 -7.49
C VAL A 21 7.09 -2.60 -7.28
N CYS A 22 7.76 -3.47 -6.54
CA CYS A 22 7.20 -4.77 -6.17
C CYS A 22 7.14 -4.96 -4.65
N VAL A 23 6.14 -5.69 -4.18
CA VAL A 23 6.04 -6.13 -2.78
C VAL A 23 6.16 -7.64 -2.73
N THR A 24 7.11 -8.15 -1.95
CA THR A 24 7.35 -9.59 -1.83
C THR A 24 7.86 -9.98 -0.45
N MET A 25 7.82 -11.27 -0.14
CA MET A 25 8.27 -11.82 1.14
C MET A 25 9.58 -12.61 1.03
N ASN A 26 10.13 -12.69 -0.18
CA ASN A 26 11.39 -13.37 -0.47
C ASN A 26 12.37 -12.37 -1.11
N PRO A 27 13.49 -12.02 -0.45
CA PRO A 27 14.36 -10.93 -0.85
C PRO A 27 15.03 -11.16 -2.21
N GLU A 28 15.38 -12.40 -2.54
CA GLU A 28 16.06 -12.75 -3.80
C GLU A 28 15.10 -13.17 -4.92
N SER A 29 13.82 -12.82 -4.81
CA SER A 29 12.82 -13.27 -5.77
C SER A 29 12.98 -12.63 -7.15
N GLU A 30 12.48 -13.30 -8.19
CA GLU A 30 12.51 -12.78 -9.56
C GLU A 30 11.85 -11.41 -9.68
N MET A 31 10.73 -11.19 -8.97
CA MET A 31 10.10 -9.87 -8.88
C MET A 31 11.04 -8.81 -8.28
N ALA A 32 11.77 -9.14 -7.20
CA ALA A 32 12.67 -8.19 -6.56
C ALA A 32 13.83 -7.78 -7.46
N LYS A 33 14.35 -8.72 -8.27
CA LYS A 33 15.41 -8.44 -9.26
C LYS A 33 14.92 -7.60 -10.44
N LEU A 34 13.64 -7.70 -10.79
CA LEU A 34 13.05 -6.98 -11.91
C LEU A 34 12.59 -5.56 -11.56
N ALA A 35 12.14 -5.34 -10.32
CA ALA A 35 11.64 -4.05 -9.85
C ALA A 35 12.75 -3.00 -9.73
N ASP A 36 12.41 -1.73 -9.97
CA ASP A 36 13.30 -0.59 -9.70
C ASP A 36 13.39 -0.30 -8.20
N TYR A 37 12.28 -0.50 -7.49
CA TYR A 37 12.19 -0.36 -6.04
C TYR A 37 11.58 -1.63 -5.42
N PRO A 38 12.39 -2.62 -5.03
CA PRO A 38 11.89 -3.83 -4.38
C PRO A 38 11.58 -3.59 -2.90
N ILE A 39 10.36 -3.91 -2.48
CA ILE A 39 9.94 -3.96 -1.07
C ILE A 39 9.84 -5.42 -0.64
N SER A 40 10.89 -5.89 0.04
CA SER A 40 11.03 -7.30 0.46
C SER A 40 10.84 -7.45 1.97
N VAL A 41 9.64 -7.82 2.41
CA VAL A 41 9.29 -7.97 3.84
C VAL A 41 9.41 -9.43 4.26
N VAL A 42 10.50 -9.80 4.92
CA VAL A 42 10.72 -11.18 5.38
C VAL A 42 9.88 -11.45 6.63
N VAL A 43 8.82 -12.25 6.48
CA VAL A 43 7.90 -12.61 7.57
C VAL A 43 8.18 -14.00 8.17
N GLY A 44 9.12 -14.75 7.59
CA GLY A 44 9.43 -16.13 7.95
C GLY A 44 8.33 -17.15 7.54
N PRO A 45 8.47 -18.43 7.91
CA PRO A 45 7.52 -19.48 7.57
C PRO A 45 6.13 -19.23 8.15
N GLU A 46 5.08 -19.50 7.39
CA GLU A 46 3.70 -19.39 7.88
C GLU A 46 3.36 -20.53 8.86
N VAL A 47 2.42 -20.26 9.77
CA VAL A 47 1.94 -21.27 10.74
C VAL A 47 1.34 -22.48 10.02
N ILE A 48 0.57 -22.21 8.95
CA ILE A 48 0.12 -23.24 8.01
C ILE A 48 1.04 -23.14 6.79
N MET A 49 1.78 -24.22 6.50
CA MET A 49 2.74 -24.27 5.41
C MET A 49 2.11 -23.80 4.09
N GLY A 50 2.67 -22.74 3.51
CA GLY A 50 2.22 -22.16 2.24
C GLY A 50 0.99 -21.25 2.30
N SER A 51 0.34 -21.10 3.46
CA SER A 51 -0.84 -20.23 3.65
C SER A 51 -0.43 -18.75 3.75
N THR A 52 0.10 -18.22 2.65
CA THR A 52 0.61 -16.84 2.54
C THR A 52 -0.45 -15.76 2.73
N ARG A 53 -1.74 -16.12 2.78
CA ARG A 53 -2.81 -15.18 3.19
C ARG A 53 -2.67 -14.68 4.64
N MET A 54 -1.83 -15.35 5.44
CA MET A 54 -1.58 -15.03 6.85
C MET A 54 -0.57 -13.89 6.99
N LYS A 55 0.65 -14.14 7.50
CA LYS A 55 1.62 -13.07 7.78
C LYS A 55 1.99 -12.29 6.54
N ALA A 56 2.21 -12.98 5.41
CA ALA A 56 2.53 -12.33 4.14
C ALA A 56 1.38 -11.41 3.67
N GLY A 57 0.12 -11.86 3.74
CA GLY A 57 -1.04 -11.03 3.42
C GLY A 57 -1.19 -9.81 4.33
N THR A 58 -0.99 -9.98 5.64
CA THR A 58 -0.99 -8.87 6.60
C THR A 58 0.12 -7.85 6.30
N ALA A 59 1.33 -8.33 6.00
CA ALA A 59 2.45 -7.48 5.62
C ALA A 59 2.17 -6.70 4.32
N GLN A 60 1.60 -7.34 3.29
CA GLN A 60 1.19 -6.65 2.06
C GLN A 60 0.18 -5.53 2.34
N LYS A 61 -0.84 -5.80 3.16
CA LYS A 61 -1.81 -4.77 3.55
C LYS A 61 -1.14 -3.57 4.23
N MET A 62 -0.23 -3.82 5.17
CA MET A 62 0.47 -2.74 5.87
C MET A 62 1.31 -1.89 4.91
N VAL A 63 2.06 -2.54 4.01
CA VAL A 63 2.86 -1.84 2.98
C VAL A 63 1.98 -1.00 2.06
N LEU A 64 0.90 -1.57 1.51
CA LEU A 64 0.00 -0.84 0.61
C LEU A 64 -0.71 0.33 1.31
N ASN A 65 -1.09 0.15 2.58
CA ASN A 65 -1.62 1.22 3.41
C ASN A 65 -0.59 2.33 3.60
N MET A 66 0.69 2.01 3.86
CA MET A 66 1.75 3.00 4.00
C MET A 66 1.98 3.77 2.70
N LEU A 67 2.11 3.07 1.56
CA LEU A 67 2.33 3.69 0.26
C LEU A 67 1.23 4.71 -0.08
N THR A 68 -0.02 4.30 0.05
CA THR A 68 -1.17 5.17 -0.27
C THR A 68 -1.33 6.30 0.75
N THR A 69 -1.29 6.00 2.05
CA THR A 69 -1.47 7.02 3.10
C THR A 69 -0.36 8.06 3.07
N ALA A 70 0.91 7.65 2.99
CA ALA A 70 2.03 8.57 2.94
C ALA A 70 1.97 9.44 1.68
N SER A 71 1.62 8.87 0.52
CA SER A 71 1.46 9.63 -0.71
C SER A 71 0.35 10.68 -0.60
N MET A 72 -0.81 10.31 -0.05
CA MET A 72 -1.94 11.24 0.12
C MET A 72 -1.64 12.36 1.13
N ILE A 73 -0.87 12.07 2.20
CA ILE A 73 -0.37 13.10 3.12
C ILE A 73 0.52 14.09 2.35
N LYS A 74 1.49 13.60 1.57
CA LYS A 74 2.39 14.47 0.77
C LYS A 74 1.66 15.27 -0.31
N LEU A 75 0.52 14.79 -0.81
CA LEU A 75 -0.35 15.50 -1.75
C LEU A 75 -1.29 16.51 -1.07
N GLY A 76 -1.18 16.74 0.24
CA GLY A 76 -1.98 17.73 0.96
C GLY A 76 -3.42 17.30 1.25
N LYS A 77 -3.73 15.99 1.17
CA LYS A 77 -5.07 15.44 1.42
C LYS A 77 -5.40 15.31 2.92
N VAL A 78 -4.45 15.66 3.78
CA VAL A 78 -4.52 15.59 5.23
C VAL A 78 -4.01 16.91 5.78
N TYR A 79 -4.70 17.47 6.77
CA TYR A 79 -4.26 18.65 7.52
C TYR A 79 -3.91 18.22 8.95
N SER A 80 -2.65 18.39 9.35
CA SER A 80 -2.12 17.75 10.58
C SER A 80 -2.38 16.23 10.54
N ASN A 81 -3.26 15.71 11.41
CA ASN A 81 -3.75 14.33 11.39
C ASN A 81 -5.24 14.21 11.06
N LEU A 82 -5.85 15.29 10.56
CA LEU A 82 -7.27 15.37 10.21
C LEU A 82 -7.47 14.97 8.74
N MET A 83 -8.41 14.05 8.52
CA MET A 83 -8.79 13.56 7.19
C MET A 83 -9.70 14.59 6.48
N VAL A 84 -9.12 15.69 6.02
CA VAL A 84 -9.88 16.84 5.49
C VAL A 84 -10.53 16.59 4.14
N ASP A 85 -9.94 15.76 3.28
CA ASP A 85 -10.52 15.39 1.97
C ASP A 85 -11.38 14.11 2.05
N LEU A 86 -12.28 14.04 3.03
CA LEU A 86 -13.20 12.91 3.19
C LEU A 86 -14.47 13.08 2.36
N LYS A 87 -14.96 11.98 1.77
CA LYS A 87 -16.29 11.96 1.13
C LYS A 87 -17.36 11.59 2.15
N THR A 88 -18.31 12.49 2.39
CA THR A 88 -19.40 12.29 3.36
C THR A 88 -20.54 11.43 2.78
N SER A 89 -20.31 10.13 2.66
CA SER A 89 -21.28 9.19 2.07
C SER A 89 -22.31 8.60 3.04
N ASN A 90 -22.21 8.89 4.33
CA ASN A 90 -23.14 8.42 5.36
C ASN A 90 -23.11 9.37 6.58
N GLU A 91 -24.09 9.23 7.45
CA GLU A 91 -24.28 10.09 8.63
C GLU A 91 -23.05 10.13 9.56
N LYS A 92 -22.38 8.99 9.77
CA LYS A 92 -21.13 8.92 10.55
C LYS A 92 -20.04 9.80 9.95
N LEU A 93 -19.90 9.82 8.62
CA LEU A 93 -18.91 10.64 7.94
C LEU A 93 -19.31 12.12 7.92
N ILE A 94 -20.60 12.44 7.81
CA ILE A 94 -21.10 13.81 7.98
C ILE A 94 -20.75 14.34 9.38
N ALA A 95 -21.04 13.56 10.44
CA ALA A 95 -20.69 13.93 11.81
C ALA A 95 -19.17 14.11 12.00
N ARG A 96 -18.37 13.24 11.37
CA ARG A 96 -16.91 13.37 11.37
C ARG A 96 -16.44 14.66 10.68
N ALA A 97 -17.02 15.03 9.54
CA ALA A 97 -16.66 16.25 8.83
C ALA A 97 -16.92 17.50 9.68
N LYS A 98 -18.09 17.59 10.34
CA LYS A 98 -18.39 18.68 11.28
C LYS A 98 -17.34 18.77 12.39
N ARG A 99 -16.99 17.63 13.00
CA ARG A 99 -15.97 17.56 14.05
C ARG A 99 -14.59 18.00 13.55
N ILE A 100 -14.21 17.64 12.32
CA ILE A 100 -12.93 18.04 11.73
C ILE A 100 -12.85 19.56 11.57
N VAL A 101 -13.91 20.20 11.09
CA VAL A 101 -13.96 21.67 10.95
C VAL A 101 -13.77 22.33 12.31
N MET A 102 -14.57 21.95 13.32
CA MET A 102 -14.45 22.48 14.68
C MET A 102 -13.05 22.31 15.27
N LEU A 103 -12.41 21.14 15.06
CA LEU A 103 -11.05 20.90 15.54
C LEU A 103 -9.99 21.74 14.82
N ALA A 104 -10.23 22.10 13.56
CA ALA A 104 -9.30 22.88 12.75
C ALA A 104 -9.41 24.39 13.00
N THR A 105 -10.61 24.89 13.38
CA THR A 105 -10.89 26.33 13.50
C THR A 105 -11.05 26.85 14.93
N GLY A 106 -11.27 25.98 15.91
CA GLY A 106 -11.82 26.38 17.22
C GLY A 106 -13.32 26.62 17.16
#